data_AF-A0AAJ0CYS6-F1
#
_entry.id   AF-A0AAJ0CYS6-F1
#
_cell.length_a   1.000
_cell.length_b   1.000
_cell.length_c   1.000
_cell.angle_alpha   90.00
_cell.angle_beta   90.00
_cell.angle_gamma   90.00
#
_symmetry.space_group_name_H-M   'P 1'
#
loop_
_entity.id
_entity.type
_entity.pdbx_description
1 polymer ?
#
loop_
_entity_poly.entity_id
_entity_poly.type
_entity_poly.pdbx_seq_one_letter_code
_entity_poly.pdbx_strand_id
1 'polypeptide(L)'
;MENPRRNPKRKVAEVADASDVAPESPEDLLGKSCSPLTQQEIEDWQGWVELESEPAFFNAIIRDLGVKDVKIQELFSVDQASLGAVS
;
A
#
# COMPACT_ATOMS: atom_id res chain seq x y z
N MET A 1 41.56 -16.11 -26.78
CA MET A 1 41.55 -16.27 -25.31
C MET A 1 40.35 -15.51 -24.78
N GLU A 2 39.22 -16.17 -24.61
CA GLU A 2 38.01 -15.57 -24.05
C GLU A 2 37.99 -15.81 -22.54
N ASN A 3 38.01 -14.72 -21.76
CA ASN A 3 38.01 -14.77 -20.30
C ASN A 3 36.55 -14.81 -19.80
N PRO A 4 36.18 -15.71 -18.87
CA PRO A 4 34.81 -15.82 -18.40
C PRO A 4 34.46 -14.63 -17.50
N ARG A 5 33.32 -13.98 -17.77
CA ARG A 5 32.73 -12.94 -16.91
C ARG A 5 32.26 -13.58 -15.60
N ARG A 6 33.13 -13.64 -14.60
CA ARG A 6 32.80 -14.07 -13.24
C ARG A 6 31.96 -12.98 -12.59
N ASN A 7 30.64 -13.18 -12.50
CA ASN A 7 29.76 -12.30 -11.74
C ASN A 7 30.15 -12.43 -10.25
N PRO A 8 30.62 -11.37 -9.56
CA PRO A 8 30.93 -11.45 -8.15
C PRO A 8 29.61 -11.60 -7.40
N LYS A 9 29.47 -12.69 -6.63
CA LYS A 9 28.33 -12.92 -5.74
C LYS A 9 28.14 -11.64 -4.91
N ARG A 10 26.95 -11.05 -4.97
CA ARG A 10 26.54 -9.91 -4.13
C ARG A 10 27.03 -10.17 -2.72
N LYS A 11 27.93 -9.31 -2.24
CA LYS A 11 28.24 -9.17 -0.82
C LYS A 11 26.99 -8.51 -0.22
N VAL A 12 26.04 -9.35 0.22
CA VAL A 12 24.89 -8.90 1.00
C VAL A 12 25.48 -8.18 2.22
N ALA A 13 25.06 -6.94 2.38
CA ALA A 13 25.59 -6.00 3.35
C ALA A 13 25.57 -6.62 4.75
N GLU A 14 26.78 -6.82 5.26
CA GLU A 14 27.13 -6.98 6.66
C GLU A 14 26.85 -5.64 7.36
N VAL A 15 25.58 -5.35 7.67
CA VAL A 15 25.18 -4.36 8.69
C VAL A 15 23.82 -4.74 9.28
N ALA A 16 23.70 -5.98 9.76
CA ALA A 16 22.73 -6.26 10.81
C ALA A 16 23.52 -6.15 12.12
N ASP A 17 23.31 -5.05 12.83
CA ASP A 17 23.80 -4.87 14.19
C ASP A 17 23.22 -6.02 15.04
N ALA A 18 24.04 -7.04 15.27
CA ALA A 18 23.67 -8.27 15.96
C ALA A 18 23.89 -8.16 17.48
N SER A 19 23.68 -6.97 18.02
CA SER A 19 23.75 -6.71 19.46
C SER A 19 22.36 -6.44 20.00
N ASP A 20 21.88 -7.40 20.81
CA ASP A 20 20.75 -7.28 21.76
C ASP A 20 19.33 -7.71 21.31
N VAL A 21 19.21 -8.78 20.52
CA VAL A 21 17.92 -9.48 20.35
C VAL A 21 18.05 -10.88 20.95
N ALA A 22 17.60 -11.05 22.19
CA ALA A 22 17.26 -12.38 22.70
C ALA A 22 16.34 -13.06 21.67
N PRO A 23 16.50 -14.36 21.38
CA PRO A 23 15.66 -15.02 20.38
C PRO A 23 14.21 -14.91 20.86
N GLU A 24 13.44 -14.03 20.24
CA GLU A 24 12.04 -13.85 20.57
C GLU A 24 11.36 -15.19 20.35
N SER A 25 10.57 -15.62 21.34
CA SER A 25 9.89 -16.91 21.21
C SER A 25 8.98 -16.86 19.98
N PRO A 26 8.77 -17.98 19.27
CA PRO A 26 7.86 -18.01 18.13
C PRO A 26 6.46 -17.46 18.44
N GLU A 27 6.04 -17.54 19.70
CA GLU A 27 4.77 -17.03 20.21
C GLU A 27 4.76 -15.50 20.30
N ASP A 28 5.87 -14.89 20.71
CA ASP A 28 6.03 -13.43 20.75
C ASP A 28 6.03 -12.82 19.34
N LEU A 29 6.71 -13.48 18.40
CA LEU A 29 6.74 -13.07 16.99
C LEU A 29 5.35 -13.18 16.35
N LEU A 30 4.63 -14.26 16.62
CA LEU A 30 3.27 -14.44 16.14
C LEU A 30 2.35 -13.35 16.70
N GLY A 31 2.43 -13.07 18.01
CA GLY A 31 1.66 -12.01 18.65
C GLY A 31 1.88 -10.64 18.01
N LYS A 32 3.13 -10.28 17.73
CA LYS A 32 3.48 -9.03 17.03
C LYS A 32 3.02 -9.00 15.58
N SER A 33 3.12 -10.12 14.86
CA SER A 33 2.65 -10.18 13.45
C SER A 33 1.13 -10.06 13.32
N CYS A 34 0.39 -10.46 14.36
CA CYS A 34 -1.07 -10.38 14.40
C CYS A 34 -1.60 -9.12 15.10
N SER A 35 -0.73 -8.25 15.63
CA SER A 35 -1.19 -7.00 16.23
C SER A 35 -1.70 -6.03 15.16
N PRO A 36 -2.68 -5.16 15.49
CA PRO A 36 -3.13 -4.13 14.57
C PRO A 36 -1.99 -3.21 14.15
N LEU A 37 -2.02 -2.74 12.90
CA LEU A 37 -1.07 -1.72 12.45
C LEU A 37 -1.25 -0.43 13.24
N THR A 38 -0.14 0.19 13.59
CA THR A 38 -0.10 1.53 14.17
C THR A 38 -0.39 2.58 13.09
N GLN A 39 -0.83 3.77 13.52
CA GLN A 39 -1.08 4.88 12.60
C GLN A 39 0.16 5.28 11.78
N GLN A 40 1.34 5.25 12.40
CA GLN A 40 2.60 5.55 11.73
C GLN A 40 2.93 4.53 10.64
N GLU A 41 2.74 3.24 10.89
CA GLU A 41 2.97 2.19 9.89
C GLU A 41 2.02 2.31 8.68
N ILE A 42 0.80 2.79 8.91
CA ILE A 42 -0.17 3.05 7.82
C ILE A 42 0.27 4.26 6.99
N GLU A 43 0.75 5.33 7.63
CA GLU A 43 1.24 6.54 6.95
C GLU A 43 2.54 6.31 6.19
N ASP A 44 3.45 5.51 6.73
CA ASP A 44 4.73 5.15 6.11
C ASP A 44 4.58 4.05 5.04
N TRP A 45 3.38 3.49 4.85
CA TRP A 45 3.12 2.45 3.87
C TRP A 45 3.26 2.98 2.43
N GLN A 46 4.30 2.52 1.72
CA GLN A 46 4.58 2.93 0.34
C GLN A 46 3.90 2.06 -0.73
N GLY A 47 3.15 1.03 -0.30
CA GLY A 47 2.49 0.10 -1.21
C GLY A 47 1.16 0.63 -1.74
N TRP A 48 0.68 0.04 -2.82
CA TRP A 48 -0.65 0.27 -3.36
C TRP A 48 -1.60 -0.84 -2.91
N VAL A 49 -2.84 -0.48 -2.65
CA VAL A 49 -3.93 -1.42 -2.39
C VAL A 49 -4.93 -1.37 -3.53
N GLU A 50 -5.50 -2.52 -3.87
CA GLU A 50 -6.66 -2.58 -4.75
C GLU A 50 -7.89 -2.14 -3.93
N LEU A 51 -8.52 -1.06 -4.36
CA LEU A 51 -9.72 -0.53 -3.72
C LEU A 51 -10.95 -0.89 -4.56
N GLU A 52 -12.02 -1.29 -3.88
CA GLU A 52 -13.32 -1.50 -4.53
C GLU A 52 -13.79 -0.20 -5.20
N SER A 53 -14.41 -0.34 -6.38
CA SER A 53 -14.89 0.80 -7.16
C SER A 53 -16.22 1.36 -6.62
N GLU A 54 -16.22 1.78 -5.36
CA GLU A 54 -17.38 2.34 -4.68
C GLU A 54 -17.28 3.89 -4.62
N PRO A 55 -18.35 4.63 -4.99
CA PRO A 55 -18.33 6.10 -5.04
C PRO A 55 -18.04 6.81 -3.71
N ALA A 56 -18.59 6.37 -2.58
CA ALA A 56 -18.34 6.94 -1.25
C ALA A 56 -16.86 6.86 -0.84
N PHE A 57 -16.14 5.77 -1.15
CA PHE A 57 -14.70 5.68 -0.91
C PHE A 57 -13.93 6.74 -1.67
N PHE A 58 -14.16 6.86 -2.98
CA PHE A 58 -13.48 7.88 -3.77
C PHE A 58 -13.87 9.30 -3.34
N ASN A 59 -15.14 9.52 -2.99
CA ASN A 59 -15.60 10.80 -2.46
C ASN A 59 -14.91 11.17 -1.14
N ALA A 60 -14.64 10.20 -0.25
CA ALA A 60 -13.90 10.43 0.97
C ALA A 60 -12.44 10.78 0.65
N ILE A 61 -11.79 10.00 -0.22
CA ILE A 61 -10.39 10.21 -0.64
C ILE A 61 -10.19 11.62 -1.22
N ILE A 62 -11.02 12.05 -2.18
CA ILE A 62 -10.84 13.39 -2.79
C ILE A 62 -11.08 14.53 -1.80
N ARG A 63 -11.99 14.34 -0.84
CA ARG A 63 -12.25 15.33 0.23
C ARG A 63 -11.06 15.44 1.17
N ASP A 64 -10.47 14.32 1.55
CA ASP A 64 -9.27 14.27 2.38
C ASP A 64 -8.05 14.87 1.66
N LEU A 65 -7.97 14.73 0.33
CA LEU A 65 -6.98 15.41 -0.52
C LEU A 65 -7.26 16.92 -0.68
N GLY A 66 -8.35 17.44 -0.12
CA GLY A 66 -8.68 18.87 -0.12
C GLY A 66 -9.49 19.36 -1.33
N VAL A 67 -9.97 18.45 -2.20
CA VAL A 67 -10.87 18.80 -3.31
C VAL A 67 -12.25 19.13 -2.75
N LYS A 68 -12.82 20.26 -3.18
CA LYS A 68 -14.13 20.74 -2.76
C LYS A 68 -15.06 20.87 -3.96
N ASP A 69 -16.36 20.86 -3.68
CA ASP A 69 -17.43 21.10 -4.66
C ASP A 69 -17.48 20.09 -5.81
N VAL A 70 -16.96 18.88 -5.59
CA VAL A 70 -16.99 17.76 -6.54
C VAL A 70 -17.61 16.54 -5.87
N LYS A 71 -18.43 15.80 -6.61
CA LYS A 71 -19.00 14.52 -6.18
C LYS A 71 -18.77 13.46 -7.26
N ILE A 72 -18.17 12.35 -6.85
CA ILE A 72 -18.06 11.15 -7.67
C ILE A 72 -19.38 10.40 -7.64
N GLN A 73 -19.87 10.01 -8.81
CA GLN A 73 -21.10 9.23 -8.98
C GLN A 73 -20.83 8.08 -9.93
N GLU A 74 -21.48 6.95 -9.67
CA GLU A 74 -21.42 5.78 -10.55
C GLU A 74 -22.30 6.01 -11.78
N LEU A 75 -21.78 5.64 -12.94
CA LEU A 75 -22.50 5.65 -14.21
C LEU A 75 -22.72 4.20 -14.66
N PHE A 76 -23.99 3.81 -14.77
CA PHE A 76 -24.37 2.46 -15.19
C PHE A 76 -24.37 2.28 -16.73
N SER A 77 -24.48 3.37 -17.48
CA SER A 77 -24.50 3.37 -18.94
C SER A 77 -24.06 4.74 -19.49
N VAL A 78 -23.63 4.75 -20.75
CA VAL A 78 -23.15 5.95 -21.47
C VAL A 78 -24.23 6.49 -22.43
N ASP A 79 -25.46 5.97 -22.35
CA ASP A 79 -26.57 6.52 -23.12
C ASP A 79 -26.98 7.92 -22.64
N GLN A 80 -27.68 8.65 -23.52
CA GLN A 80 -28.05 10.04 -23.27
C GLN A 80 -28.98 10.21 -22.05
N ALA A 81 -29.80 9.20 -21.72
CA ALA A 81 -30.68 9.27 -20.56
C ALA A 81 -29.89 9.11 -19.26
N SER A 82 -28.93 8.18 -19.23
CA SER A 82 -28.04 7.93 -18.11
C SER A 82 -27.10 9.10 -17.85
N LEU A 83 -26.57 9.73 -18.91
CA LEU A 83 -25.76 10.95 -18.77
C LEU A 83 -26.59 12.16 -18.33
N GLY A 84 -27.84 12.28 -18.77
CA GLY A 84 -28.75 13.34 -18.33
C GLY A 84 -29.19 13.21 -16.87
N ALA A 85 -29.16 12.00 -16.30
CA ALA A 85 -29.45 11.75 -14.89
C ALA A 85 -28.30 12.16 -13.96
N VAL A 86 -27.09 12.38 -14.50
CA VAL A 86 -25.91 12.85 -13.77
C VAL A 86 -25.65 14.31 -14.18
N SER A 87 -26.45 15.22 -13.66
CA SER A 87 -26.29 16.68 -13.78
C SER A 87 -26.39 17.35 -12.42
#